data_AF-A0A535MJC1-F1
#
_entry.id   AF-A0A535MJC1-F1
#
_cell.length_a   1.000
_cell.length_b   1.000
_cell.length_c   1.000
_cell.angle_alpha   90.00
_cell.angle_beta   90.00
_cell.angle_gamma   90.00
#
_symmetry.space_group_name_H-M   'P 1'
#
loop_
_entity.id
_entity.type
_entity.pdbx_description
1 polymer ?
#
loop_
_entity_poly.entity_id
_entity_poly.type
_entity_poly.pdbx_seq_one_letter_code
_entity_poly.pdbx_strand_id
1 'polypeptide(L)'
;MPAVDDKVLEAFRQIALPVEAFARRHDVRVDRYPKGKPTWELRFARGQGGEAAIVLSYREPTGHVLDVSAVWWLDDFDARTRRVHSEKIGAHYGRDGDPALERLLEDAFTRIAGWKDADLGPARGPYRDWAKTHTAESFAAQRERLPRH
;
A
#
# COMPACT_ATOMS: atom_id res chain seq x y z
N MET A 1 0.63 -6.79 -20.79
CA MET A 1 -0.15 -6.30 -19.62
C MET A 1 -1.44 -5.72 -20.16
N PRO A 2 -2.62 -6.07 -19.63
CA PRO A 2 -3.85 -5.38 -20.02
C PRO A 2 -3.72 -3.89 -19.67
N ALA A 3 -4.21 -3.02 -20.56
CA ALA A 3 -4.22 -1.59 -20.32
C ALA A 3 -5.18 -1.27 -19.17
N VAL A 4 -4.77 -0.36 -18.28
CA VAL A 4 -5.65 0.18 -17.23
C VAL A 4 -6.72 1.04 -17.92
N ASP A 5 -7.99 0.83 -17.58
CA ASP A 5 -9.14 1.54 -18.17
C ASP A 5 -9.02 3.07 -17.97
N ASP A 6 -9.41 3.87 -18.98
CA ASP A 6 -9.39 5.34 -18.94
C ASP A 6 -10.12 5.92 -17.73
N LYS A 7 -11.20 5.28 -17.26
CA LYS A 7 -11.94 5.69 -16.05
C LYS A 7 -11.10 5.54 -14.79
N VAL A 8 -10.29 4.47 -14.72
CA VAL A 8 -9.34 4.26 -13.62
C VAL A 8 -8.27 5.34 -13.67
N LEU A 9 -7.71 5.61 -14.85
CA LEU A 9 -6.70 6.65 -15.03
C LEU A 9 -7.21 8.02 -14.61
N GLU A 10 -8.44 8.37 -14.99
CA GLU A 10 -9.08 9.64 -14.61
C GLU A 10 -9.32 9.72 -13.10
N ALA A 11 -9.81 8.66 -12.46
CA ALA A 11 -10.00 8.64 -11.01
C ALA A 11 -8.68 8.87 -10.24
N PHE A 12 -7.59 8.24 -10.66
CA PHE A 12 -6.28 8.46 -10.05
C PHE A 12 -5.66 9.82 -10.40
N ARG A 13 -5.97 10.38 -11.59
CA ARG A 13 -5.56 11.74 -11.96
C ARG A 13 -6.14 12.78 -11.01
N GLN A 14 -7.39 12.62 -10.60
CA GLN A 14 -8.08 13.55 -9.70
C GLN A 14 -7.46 13.64 -8.30
N ILE A 15 -6.82 12.57 -7.85
CA ILE A 15 -6.16 12.50 -6.54
C ILE A 15 -4.64 12.64 -6.59
N ALA A 16 -4.05 12.81 -7.78
CA ALA A 16 -2.60 12.75 -7.96
C ALA A 16 -1.86 13.81 -7.13
N LEU A 17 -2.29 15.08 -7.22
CA LEU A 17 -1.66 16.19 -6.51
C LEU A 17 -1.67 16.03 -4.98
N PRO A 18 -2.81 15.78 -4.31
CA PRO A 18 -2.82 15.61 -2.86
C PRO A 18 -2.03 14.37 -2.41
N VAL A 19 -2.07 13.27 -3.17
CA VAL A 19 -1.27 12.06 -2.85
C VAL A 19 0.23 12.33 -2.97
N GLU A 20 0.67 13.02 -4.02
CA GLU A 20 2.08 13.37 -4.19
C GLU A 20 2.56 14.37 -3.13
N ALA A 21 1.72 15.32 -2.73
CA ALA A 21 2.03 16.25 -1.65
C ALA A 21 2.18 15.52 -0.32
N PHE A 22 1.26 14.60 0.00
CA PHE A 22 1.35 13.74 1.17
C PHE A 22 2.63 12.89 1.13
N ALA A 23 2.93 12.27 -0.01
CA ALA A 23 4.09 11.39 -0.17
C ALA A 23 5.41 12.13 0.04
N ARG A 24 5.52 13.38 -0.44
CA ARG A 24 6.68 14.24 -0.17
C ARG A 24 6.75 14.66 1.30
N ARG A 25 5.63 15.00 1.93
CA ARG A 25 5.58 15.45 3.33
C ARG A 25 6.01 14.35 4.30
N HIS A 26 5.55 13.13 4.06
CA HIS A 26 5.81 11.97 4.92
C HIS A 26 6.96 11.11 4.43
N ASP A 27 7.71 11.55 3.41
CA ASP A 27 8.80 10.79 2.79
C ASP A 27 8.41 9.31 2.57
N VAL A 28 7.43 9.07 1.71
CA VAL A 28 7.00 7.71 1.33
C VAL A 28 7.04 7.53 -0.19
N ARG A 29 7.33 6.31 -0.65
CA ARG A 29 7.45 6.01 -2.08
C ARG A 29 6.08 5.77 -2.70
N VAL A 30 5.76 6.42 -3.82
CA VAL A 30 4.53 6.16 -4.57
C VAL A 30 4.78 5.12 -5.67
N ASP A 31 4.20 3.94 -5.52
CA ASP A 31 4.17 2.91 -6.56
C ASP A 31 2.80 2.96 -7.28
N ARG A 32 2.81 3.37 -8.55
CA ARG A 32 1.59 3.45 -9.37
C ARG A 32 1.38 2.16 -10.16
N TYR A 33 0.16 1.65 -10.10
CA TYR A 33 -0.30 0.47 -10.85
C TYR A 33 0.63 -0.76 -10.72
N PRO A 34 1.00 -1.17 -9.49
CA PRO A 34 1.92 -2.27 -9.30
C PRO A 34 1.34 -3.54 -9.94
N LYS A 35 2.14 -4.19 -10.78
CA LYS A 35 1.76 -5.38 -11.55
C LYS A 35 0.52 -5.18 -12.44
N GLY A 36 0.26 -3.95 -12.89
CA GLY A 36 -0.88 -3.59 -13.74
C GLY A 36 -2.23 -3.52 -13.02
N LYS A 37 -2.25 -3.53 -11.69
CA LYS A 37 -3.48 -3.43 -10.90
C LYS A 37 -3.98 -1.98 -10.82
N PRO A 38 -5.29 -1.73 -10.74
CA PRO A 38 -5.87 -0.40 -10.56
C PRO A 38 -5.69 0.11 -9.12
N THR A 39 -4.43 0.31 -8.73
CA THR A 39 -4.02 0.59 -7.35
C THR A 39 -2.81 1.52 -7.32
N TRP A 40 -2.78 2.47 -6.39
CA TRP A 40 -1.56 3.17 -6.00
C TRP A 40 -1.18 2.75 -4.57
N GLU A 41 0.11 2.53 -4.33
CA GLU A 41 0.64 2.19 -3.01
C GLU A 41 1.61 3.29 -2.55
N LEU A 42 1.40 3.84 -1.36
CA LEU A 42 2.37 4.71 -0.68
C LEU A 42 3.15 3.86 0.31
N ARG A 43 4.38 3.51 -0.03
CA ARG A 43 5.17 2.47 0.64
C ARG A 43 6.30 3.03 1.47
N PHE A 44 6.56 2.36 2.57
CA PHE A 44 7.68 2.62 3.46
C PHE A 44 8.08 1.36 4.23
N ALA A 45 9.31 1.31 4.71
CA ALA A 45 9.78 0.29 5.63
C ALA A 45 9.44 0.72 7.07
N ARG A 46 8.98 -0.22 7.91
CA ARG A 46 8.74 0.07 9.32
C ARG A 46 10.01 -0.14 10.15
N GLY A 47 10.25 0.71 11.15
CA GLY A 47 11.33 0.55 12.12
C GLY A 47 11.22 -0.75 12.93
N GLN A 48 10.00 -1.25 13.15
CA GLN A 48 9.73 -2.56 13.77
C GLN A 48 9.98 -3.75 12.82
N GLY A 49 10.28 -3.49 11.55
CA GLY A 49 10.54 -4.49 10.53
C GLY A 49 9.44 -4.61 9.48
N GLY A 50 9.83 -5.16 8.33
CA GLY A 50 8.98 -5.35 7.16
C GLY A 50 8.58 -4.05 6.48
N GLU A 51 7.49 -4.12 5.72
CA GLU A 51 7.03 -3.06 4.84
C GLU A 51 5.58 -2.73 5.11
N ALA A 52 5.24 -1.46 4.97
CA ALA A 52 3.89 -0.97 5.06
C ALA A 52 3.50 -0.20 3.81
N ALA A 53 2.20 -0.14 3.57
CA ALA A 53 1.61 0.64 2.50
C ALA A 53 0.27 1.24 2.91
N ILE A 54 0.04 2.47 2.48
CA ILE A 54 -1.31 2.99 2.29
C ILE A 54 -1.71 2.63 0.85
N VAL A 55 -2.76 1.82 0.72
CA VAL A 55 -3.24 1.28 -0.55
C VAL A 55 -4.50 2.02 -0.96
N LEU A 56 -4.44 2.69 -2.12
CA LEU A 56 -5.60 3.30 -2.77
C LEU A 56 -6.02 2.40 -3.92
N SER A 57 -7.15 1.72 -3.78
CA SER A 57 -7.66 0.79 -4.80
C SER A 57 -8.96 1.29 -5.41
N TYR A 58 -9.02 1.32 -6.75
CA TYR A 58 -10.24 1.66 -7.47
C TYR A 58 -11.20 0.47 -7.50
N ARG A 59 -12.47 0.70 -7.15
CA ARG A 59 -13.53 -0.31 -7.16
C ARG A 59 -14.67 0.09 -8.11
N GLU A 60 -14.84 -0.67 -9.19
CA GLU A 60 -15.83 -0.40 -10.25
C GLU A 60 -17.32 -0.45 -9.85
N PRO A 61 -17.83 -1.38 -9.01
CA PRO A 61 -19.27 -1.57 -8.83
C PRO A 61 -20.02 -0.41 -8.15
N THR A 62 -19.30 0.51 -7.50
CA THR A 62 -19.90 1.54 -6.66
C THR A 62 -19.79 2.96 -7.21
N GLY A 63 -19.22 3.14 -8.40
CA GLY A 63 -19.10 4.47 -9.05
C GLY A 63 -18.23 5.44 -8.25
N HIS A 64 -16.93 5.46 -8.55
CA HIS A 64 -15.94 6.42 -8.04
C HIS A 64 -15.61 6.30 -6.54
N VAL A 65 -15.17 5.11 -6.13
CA VAL A 65 -14.72 4.86 -4.75
C VAL A 65 -13.27 4.40 -4.77
N LEU A 66 -12.37 5.27 -4.35
CA LEU A 66 -11.02 4.84 -3.97
C LEU A 66 -11.11 4.33 -2.53
N ASP A 67 -11.05 3.01 -2.36
CA ASP A 67 -10.89 2.42 -1.04
C ASP A 67 -9.47 2.73 -0.55
N VAL A 68 -9.36 3.32 0.64
CA VAL A 68 -8.09 3.58 1.32
C VAL A 68 -7.92 2.52 2.40
N SER A 69 -6.84 1.75 2.30
CA SER A 69 -6.49 0.71 3.27
C SER A 69 -5.08 0.91 3.81
N ALA A 70 -4.92 0.67 5.10
CA ALA A 70 -3.62 0.53 5.73
C ALA A 70 -3.19 -0.93 5.65
N VAL A 71 -1.92 -1.20 5.34
CA VAL A 71 -1.38 -2.56 5.26
C VAL A 71 0.04 -2.60 5.81
N TRP A 72 0.35 -3.62 6.61
CA TRP A 72 1.71 -3.92 7.06
C TRP A 72 1.95 -5.42 6.92
N TRP A 73 3.14 -5.78 6.45
CA TRP A 73 3.54 -7.17 6.35
C TRP A 73 5.00 -7.39 6.73
N LEU A 74 5.24 -8.58 7.27
CA LEU A 74 6.57 -9.14 7.50
C LEU A 74 6.75 -10.34 6.57
N ASP A 75 7.81 -10.29 5.79
CA ASP A 75 8.23 -11.37 4.92
C ASP A 75 9.38 -12.14 5.57
N ASP A 76 9.25 -13.46 5.58
CA ASP A 76 10.32 -14.39 5.91
C ASP A 76 10.72 -15.10 4.60
N PHE A 77 11.89 -14.73 4.07
CA PHE A 77 12.37 -15.25 2.80
C PHE A 77 12.73 -16.74 2.89
N ASP A 78 13.33 -17.17 4.00
CA ASP A 78 13.81 -18.54 4.19
C ASP A 78 12.63 -19.50 4.35
N ALA A 79 11.67 -19.14 5.20
CA ALA A 79 10.41 -19.88 5.33
C ALA A 79 9.48 -19.67 4.12
N ARG A 80 9.74 -18.64 3.30
CA ARG A 80 8.89 -18.18 2.18
C ARG A 80 7.48 -17.85 2.65
N THR A 81 7.36 -17.19 3.79
CA THR A 81 6.06 -16.84 4.37
C THR A 81 5.89 -15.35 4.49
N ARG A 82 4.63 -14.92 4.57
CA ARG A 82 4.23 -13.54 4.85
C ARG A 82 3.22 -13.51 5.97
N ARG A 83 3.46 -12.68 6.98
CA ARG A 83 2.45 -12.27 7.96
C ARG A 83 1.91 -10.91 7.54
N VAL A 84 0.60 -10.72 7.57
CA VAL A 84 -0.05 -9.48 7.12
C VAL A 84 -1.06 -9.02 8.16
N HIS A 85 -1.11 -7.71 8.36
CA HIS A 85 -2.24 -7.01 8.92
C HIS A 85 -2.74 -5.99 7.89
N SER A 86 -4.06 -5.88 7.74
CA SER A 86 -4.67 -4.94 6.80
C SER A 86 -6.00 -4.45 7.35
N GLU A 87 -6.22 -3.15 7.27
CA GLU A 87 -7.44 -2.50 7.75
C GLU A 87 -7.95 -1.52 6.68
N LYS A 88 -9.24 -1.57 6.36
CA LYS A 88 -9.88 -0.56 5.52
C LYS A 88 -10.13 0.67 6.38
N ILE A 89 -9.55 1.80 5.99
CA ILE A 89 -9.68 3.08 6.69
C ILE A 89 -10.93 3.82 6.23
N GLY A 90 -11.20 3.77 4.94
CA GLY A 90 -12.39 4.40 4.39
C GLY A 90 -12.48 4.27 2.89
N ALA A 91 -13.41 5.03 2.35
CA ALA A 91 -13.59 5.27 0.93
C ALA A 91 -13.36 6.77 0.68
N HIS A 92 -13.00 7.13 -0.55
CA HIS A 92 -13.06 8.50 -1.03
C HIS A 92 -13.99 8.55 -2.24
N TYR A 93 -15.12 9.26 -2.09
CA TYR A 93 -16.17 9.40 -3.10
C TYR A 93 -16.04 10.61 -4.04
N GLY A 94 -14.96 11.41 -3.94
CA GLY A 94 -14.80 12.63 -4.76
C GLY A 94 -15.42 13.88 -4.13
N ARG A 95 -15.88 14.84 -4.96
CA ARG A 95 -16.11 16.24 -4.56
C ARG A 95 -17.31 16.51 -3.62
N ASP A 96 -18.31 15.64 -3.57
CA ASP A 96 -19.62 16.00 -2.99
C ASP A 96 -20.00 15.27 -1.68
N GLY A 97 -19.06 14.63 -0.98
CA GLY A 97 -19.32 14.21 0.40
C GLY A 97 -18.44 13.08 0.89
N ASP A 98 -17.30 13.42 1.50
CA ASP A 98 -16.48 12.47 2.27
C ASP A 98 -15.37 13.20 3.05
N PRO A 99 -14.65 12.54 3.98
CA PRO A 99 -13.39 13.04 4.52
C PRO A 99 -12.49 13.56 3.41
N ALA A 100 -11.84 14.70 3.64
CA ALA A 100 -10.71 15.09 2.79
C ALA A 100 -9.78 13.88 2.65
N LEU A 101 -9.44 13.48 1.42
CA LEU A 101 -8.54 12.35 1.14
C LEU A 101 -7.30 12.39 2.04
N GLU A 102 -6.79 13.58 2.30
CA GLU A 102 -5.70 13.83 3.24
C GLU A 102 -5.93 13.22 4.63
N ARG A 103 -7.14 13.39 5.21
CA ARG A 103 -7.48 12.78 6.51
C ARG A 103 -7.41 11.26 6.46
N LEU A 104 -7.91 10.63 5.39
CA LEU A 104 -7.82 9.18 5.23
C LEU A 104 -6.37 8.70 5.14
N LEU A 105 -5.51 9.46 4.46
CA LEU A 105 -4.08 9.16 4.36
C LEU A 105 -3.38 9.30 5.72
N GLU A 106 -3.66 10.38 6.46
CA GLU A 106 -3.12 10.59 7.81
C GLU A 106 -3.60 9.53 8.81
N ASP A 107 -4.90 9.18 8.77
CA ASP A 107 -5.47 8.14 9.61
C ASP A 107 -4.82 6.79 9.30
N ALA A 108 -4.65 6.45 8.02
CA ALA A 108 -3.96 5.23 7.60
C ALA A 108 -2.50 5.18 8.08
N PHE A 109 -1.76 6.28 7.92
CA PHE A 109 -0.37 6.39 8.35
C PHE A 109 -0.23 6.23 9.87
N THR A 110 -1.08 6.94 10.62
CA THR A 110 -1.14 6.87 12.09
C THR A 110 -1.55 5.47 12.55
N ARG A 111 -2.51 4.84 11.87
CA ARG A 111 -2.96 3.48 12.18
C ARG A 111 -1.83 2.47 12.04
N ILE A 112 -1.08 2.55 10.94
CA ILE A 112 0.10 1.70 10.71
C ILE A 112 1.13 1.90 11.82
N ALA A 113 1.43 3.15 12.20
CA ALA A 113 2.40 3.44 13.25
C ALA A 113 2.03 2.80 14.60
N GLY A 114 0.73 2.70 14.91
CA GLY A 114 0.23 2.10 16.14
C GLY A 114 0.26 0.57 16.20
N TRP A 115 0.41 -0.13 15.07
CA TRP A 115 0.40 -1.59 15.05
C TRP A 115 1.69 -2.20 15.62
N LYS A 116 1.53 -3.38 16.22
CA LYS A 116 2.57 -4.21 16.84
C LYS A 116 2.60 -5.59 16.19
N ASP A 117 3.70 -6.32 16.34
CA ASP A 117 3.87 -7.67 15.76
C ASP A 117 2.73 -8.65 16.12
N ALA A 118 2.05 -8.43 17.24
CA ALA A 118 0.89 -9.23 17.67
C ALA A 118 -0.37 -8.99 16.82
N ASP A 119 -0.48 -7.85 16.13
CA ASP A 119 -1.61 -7.51 15.26
C ASP A 119 -1.51 -8.21 13.89
N LEU A 120 -0.29 -8.63 13.51
CA LEU A 120 -0.06 -9.40 12.30
C LEU A 120 -0.70 -10.79 12.40
N GLY A 121 -1.46 -11.14 11.36
CA GLY A 121 -2.06 -12.46 11.23
C GLY A 121 -1.02 -13.60 11.16
N PRO A 122 -1.51 -14.84 11.06
CA PRO A 122 -0.65 -16.02 10.94
C PRO A 122 0.18 -15.95 9.66
N ALA A 123 1.33 -16.64 9.67
CA ALA A 123 2.18 -16.77 8.50
C ALA A 123 1.45 -17.50 7.37
N ARG A 124 1.41 -16.88 6.18
CA ARG A 124 0.84 -17.44 4.95
C ARG A 124 1.95 -17.84 3.99
N GLY A 125 1.78 -18.93 3.25
CA GLY A 125 2.79 -19.48 2.35
C GLY A 125 2.76 -21.02 2.32
N PRO A 126 3.81 -21.68 1.80
CA PRO A 126 5.05 -21.09 1.27
C PRO A 126 4.88 -20.50 -0.14
N TYR A 127 5.39 -19.29 -0.36
CA TYR A 127 5.43 -18.62 -1.67
C TYR A 127 6.64 -19.13 -2.48
N ARG A 128 6.46 -20.27 -3.16
CA ARG A 128 7.56 -20.98 -3.86
C ARG A 128 8.26 -20.16 -4.94
N ASP A 129 7.58 -19.17 -5.52
CA ASP A 129 8.13 -18.38 -6.62
C ASP A 129 9.11 -17.29 -6.16
N TRP A 130 9.18 -16.99 -4.85
CA TRP A 130 10.15 -16.02 -4.33
C TRP A 130 11.58 -16.43 -4.63
N ALA A 131 11.93 -17.69 -4.35
CA ALA A 131 13.28 -18.22 -4.61
C ALA A 131 13.61 -18.34 -6.12
N LYS A 132 12.61 -18.26 -7.00
CA LYS A 132 12.81 -18.26 -8.46
C LYS A 132 13.04 -16.86 -9.03
N THR A 133 12.59 -15.83 -8.32
CA THR A 133 12.53 -14.44 -8.81
C THR A 133 13.42 -13.49 -8.00
N HIS A 134 13.80 -13.89 -6.79
CA HIS A 134 14.56 -13.10 -5.85
C HIS A 134 15.60 -13.94 -5.11
N THR A 135 16.71 -13.30 -4.74
CA THR A 135 17.66 -13.80 -3.73
C THR A 135 17.30 -13.16 -2.39
N ALA A 136 17.77 -13.72 -1.27
CA ALA A 136 17.59 -13.10 0.05
C ALA A 136 18.13 -11.66 0.06
N GLU A 137 19.28 -11.43 -0.58
CA GLU A 137 19.89 -10.12 -0.74
C GLU A 137 19.03 -9.16 -1.57
N SER A 138 18.44 -9.61 -2.70
CA SER A 138 17.58 -8.74 -3.49
C SER A 138 16.25 -8.42 -2.80
N PHE A 139 15.78 -9.33 -1.94
CA PHE A 139 14.63 -9.11 -1.07
C PHE A 139 14.92 -8.04 -0.01
N ALA A 140 16.08 -8.13 0.66
CA ALA A 140 16.53 -7.14 1.63
C ALA A 140 16.77 -5.76 1.00
N ALA A 141 17.44 -5.72 -0.16
CA ALA A 141 17.76 -4.50 -0.88
C ALA A 141 16.50 -3.75 -1.37
N GLN A 142 15.42 -4.47 -1.73
CA GLN A 142 14.14 -3.83 -2.08
C GLN A 142 13.55 -3.06 -0.90
N ARG A 143 13.63 -3.62 0.30
CA ARG A 143 13.18 -2.98 1.53
C ARG A 143 14.08 -1.81 1.92
N GLU A 144 15.38 -1.92 1.75
CA GLU A 144 16.33 -0.83 2.06
C GLU A 144 16.17 0.42 1.19
N ARG A 145 15.59 0.26 -0.01
CA ARG A 145 15.27 1.38 -0.91
C ARG A 145 13.99 2.12 -0.53
N LEU A 146 13.25 1.64 0.48
CA LEU A 146 12.08 2.33 1.00
C LEU A 146 12.51 3.32 2.10
N PRO A 147 11.89 4.50 2.16
CA PRO A 147 11.98 5.36 3.34
C PRO A 147 11.58 4.63 4.63
N ARG A 148 12.13 5.05 5.77
CA ARG A 148 11.94 4.37 7.06
C ARG A 148 11.14 5.23 8.04
N HIS A 149 10.13 4.62 8.66
CA HIS A 149 9.24 5.24 9.67
C HIS A 149 8.92 4.30 10.84
#